data_AF-A0A2V6M910-F1
#
_entry.id   AF-A0A2V6M910-F1
#
_cell.length_a   1.000
_cell.length_b   1.000
_cell.length_c   1.000
_cell.angle_alpha   90.00
_cell.angle_beta   90.00
_cell.angle_gamma   90.00
#
_symmetry.space_group_name_H-M   'P 1'
#
loop_
_entity.id
_entity.type
_entity.pdbx_description
1 polymer ?
#
loop_
_entity_poly.entity_id
_entity_poly.type
_entity_poly.pdbx_seq_one_letter_code
_entity_poly.pdbx_strand_id
1 'polypeptide(L)'
;MNSRFLAFVSLLIASFLLAPSLRAQDTDKEVDDSIQQATEVAKKMGVKMPDVKKQLEEVNKEEAKEKAALQKQLETPGPLALPDWTPKVPQFEPTGPVSRKIVSDEVNIIQTATSPLTPAELGEIAGKKQRKVNKLNSSRTNGSYNDIKVVTIYLSTRQEPVHD
;
A
#
# COMPACT_ATOMS: atom_id res chain seq x y z
N MET A 1 -43.37 -4.63 12.70
CA MET A 1 -42.21 -4.09 11.96
C MET A 1 -41.67 -5.22 11.09
N ASN A 2 -41.72 -5.07 9.76
CA ASN A 2 -41.56 -6.19 8.84
C ASN A 2 -40.12 -6.71 8.85
N SER A 3 -39.92 -7.97 9.25
CA SER A 3 -38.62 -8.66 9.38
C SER A 3 -37.73 -8.57 8.13
N ARG A 4 -38.33 -8.31 6.96
CA ARG A 4 -37.63 -8.11 5.70
C ARG A 4 -36.85 -6.80 5.65
N PHE A 5 -37.35 -5.71 6.25
CA PHE A 5 -36.64 -4.43 6.32
C PHE A 5 -35.42 -4.48 7.23
N LEU A 6 -35.50 -5.21 8.34
CA LEU A 6 -34.38 -5.42 9.27
C LEU A 6 -33.23 -6.19 8.61
N ALA A 7 -33.54 -7.20 7.79
CA ALA A 7 -32.53 -7.95 7.05
C ALA A 7 -31.84 -7.09 5.97
N PHE A 8 -32.59 -6.24 5.28
CA PHE A 8 -32.03 -5.33 4.27
C PHE A 8 -31.09 -4.26 4.86
N VAL A 9 -31.42 -3.72 6.04
CA VAL A 9 -30.56 -2.74 6.74
C VAL A 9 -29.30 -3.40 7.28
N SER A 10 -29.40 -4.63 7.82
CA SER A 10 -28.24 -5.38 8.30
C SER A 10 -27.27 -5.75 7.17
N LEU A 11 -27.76 -6.02 5.96
CA LEU A 11 -26.92 -6.35 4.81
C LEU A 11 -26.16 -5.13 4.28
N LEU A 12 -26.77 -3.94 4.33
CA LEU A 12 -26.15 -2.67 3.91
C LEU A 12 -24.99 -2.25 4.81
N ILE A 13 -25.13 -2.45 6.13
CA ILE A 13 -24.09 -2.11 7.11
C ILE A 13 -22.88 -3.07 6.98
N ALA A 14 -23.13 -4.37 6.78
CA ALA A 14 -22.06 -5.34 6.56
C ALA A 14 -21.28 -5.07 5.25
N SER A 15 -21.94 -4.50 4.23
CA SER A 15 -21.31 -4.12 2.97
C SER A 15 -20.37 -2.92 3.11
N PHE A 16 -20.64 -2.02 4.06
CA PHE A 16 -19.79 -0.85 4.33
C PHE A 16 -18.53 -1.20 5.12
N LEU A 17 -18.58 -2.25 5.95
CA LEU A 17 -17.44 -2.74 6.73
C LEU A 17 -16.46 -3.59 5.92
N LEU A 18 -16.83 -4.03 4.70
CA LEU A 18 -16.00 -4.89 3.84
C LEU A 18 -15.36 -4.18 2.65
N ALA A 19 -15.57 -2.88 2.47
CA ALA A 19 -14.85 -2.11 1.45
C ALA A 19 -13.48 -1.72 2.01
N PRO A 20 -12.35 -2.27 1.52
CA PRO A 20 -11.05 -1.75 1.86
C PRO A 20 -10.96 -0.32 1.33
N SER A 21 -10.82 0.62 2.25
CA SER A 21 -10.72 2.05 2.04
C SER A 21 -9.84 2.39 0.84
N LEU A 22 -10.47 2.88 -0.24
CA LEU A 22 -9.78 3.72 -1.19
C LEU A 22 -9.38 5.00 -0.45
N ARG A 23 -8.06 5.21 -0.33
CA ARG A 23 -7.45 6.45 0.15
C ARG A 23 -8.11 7.65 -0.52
N ALA A 24 -8.79 8.47 0.28
CA ALA A 24 -9.09 9.86 -0.03
C ALA A 24 -8.87 10.66 1.25
N GLN A 25 -7.93 11.59 1.17
CA GLN A 25 -7.28 12.25 2.29
C GLN A 25 -8.01 13.53 2.75
N ASP A 26 -9.34 13.61 2.59
CA ASP A 26 -10.12 14.86 2.79
C ASP A 26 -11.45 14.67 3.56
N THR A 27 -11.58 13.62 4.38
CA THR A 27 -12.89 13.19 4.93
C THR A 27 -13.12 13.37 6.44
N ASP A 28 -12.31 14.14 7.17
CA ASP A 28 -12.51 14.25 8.64
C ASP A 28 -13.89 14.81 9.01
N LYS A 29 -14.35 15.86 8.31
CA LYS A 29 -15.63 16.51 8.64
C LYS A 29 -16.86 15.68 8.24
N GLU A 30 -16.81 15.02 7.08
CA GLU A 30 -17.93 14.20 6.59
C GLU A 30 -18.06 12.90 7.38
N VAL A 31 -16.94 12.33 7.83
CA VAL A 31 -16.91 11.18 8.74
C VAL A 31 -17.46 11.56 10.11
N ASP A 32 -17.06 12.71 10.68
CA ASP A 32 -17.61 13.17 11.96
C ASP A 32 -19.13 13.44 11.89
N ASP A 33 -19.59 14.11 10.83
CA ASP A 33 -21.02 14.42 10.65
C ASP A 33 -21.85 13.12 10.49
N SER A 34 -21.32 12.11 9.79
CA SER A 34 -21.98 10.81 9.63
C SER A 34 -21.93 9.93 10.89
N ILE A 35 -20.85 9.98 11.67
CA ILE A 35 -20.77 9.35 13.00
C ILE A 35 -21.79 9.98 13.95
N GLN A 36 -21.92 11.31 13.96
CA GLN A 36 -22.93 11.99 14.78
C GLN A 36 -24.35 11.59 14.36
N GLN A 37 -24.64 11.56 13.06
CA GLN A 37 -25.94 11.16 12.55
C GLN A 37 -26.29 9.71 12.92
N ALA A 38 -25.34 8.78 12.79
CA ALA A 38 -25.51 7.39 13.21
C ALA A 38 -25.73 7.27 14.73
N THR A 39 -25.02 8.08 15.52
CA THR A 39 -25.15 8.10 16.98
C THR A 39 -26.53 8.58 17.42
N GLU A 40 -27.07 9.62 16.78
CA GLU A 40 -28.41 10.14 17.07
C GLU A 40 -29.52 9.15 16.66
N VAL A 41 -29.37 8.46 15.52
CA VAL A 41 -30.31 7.41 15.10
C VAL A 41 -30.29 6.22 16.07
N ALA A 42 -29.11 5.78 16.51
CA ALA A 42 -28.98 4.68 17.45
C ALA A 42 -29.54 5.02 18.85
N LYS A 43 -29.35 6.27 19.30
CA LYS A 43 -29.93 6.78 20.55
C LYS A 43 -31.46 6.80 20.49
N LYS A 44 -32.05 7.21 19.36
CA LYS A 44 -33.51 7.13 19.13
C LYS A 44 -34.03 5.69 19.10
N MET A 45 -33.20 4.73 18.71
CA MET A 45 -33.53 3.30 18.65
C MET A 45 -33.27 2.55 19.98
N GLY A 46 -32.78 3.22 21.03
CA GLY A 46 -32.48 2.61 22.32
C GLY A 46 -31.27 1.67 22.32
N VAL A 47 -30.44 1.72 21.28
CA VAL A 47 -29.25 0.87 21.13
C VAL A 47 -28.06 1.58 21.77
N LYS A 48 -27.37 0.90 22.70
CA LYS A 48 -26.08 1.39 23.25
C LYS A 48 -25.01 1.26 22.16
N MET A 49 -24.59 2.38 21.59
CA MET A 49 -23.48 2.43 20.65
C MET A 49 -22.14 2.19 21.36
N PRO A 50 -21.17 1.52 20.70
CA PRO A 50 -19.76 1.59 21.10
C PRO A 50 -19.28 3.04 21.11
N ASP A 51 -18.30 3.37 21.95
CA ASP A 51 -17.69 4.70 21.98
C ASP A 51 -16.79 4.88 20.75
N VAL A 52 -17.40 5.19 19.61
CA VAL A 52 -16.74 5.36 18.31
C VAL A 52 -15.64 6.42 18.38
N LYS A 53 -15.84 7.46 19.19
CA LYS A 53 -14.84 8.51 19.39
C LYS A 53 -13.58 7.96 20.04
N LYS A 54 -13.74 7.14 21.07
CA LYS A 54 -12.61 6.44 21.71
C LYS A 54 -11.89 5.48 20.75
N GLN A 55 -12.65 4.75 19.92
CA GLN A 55 -12.06 3.85 18.91
C GLN A 55 -11.28 4.62 17.84
N LEU A 56 -11.80 5.77 17.39
CA LEU A 56 -11.11 6.62 16.42
C LEU A 56 -9.83 7.21 17.00
N GLU A 57 -9.85 7.65 18.27
CA GLU A 57 -8.66 8.11 18.98
C GLU A 57 -7.61 6.99 19.14
N GLU A 58 -8.06 5.75 19.41
CA GLU A 58 -7.18 4.57 19.48
C GLU A 58 -6.54 4.27 18.11
N VAL A 59 -7.32 4.27 17.03
CA VAL A 59 -6.81 4.07 15.65
C VAL A 59 -5.83 5.17 15.26
N ASN A 60 -6.14 6.43 15.50
CA ASN A 60 -5.25 7.55 15.20
C ASN A 60 -3.93 7.46 15.98
N LYS A 61 -4.00 7.01 17.24
CA LYS A 61 -2.80 6.80 18.07
C LYS A 61 -1.97 5.62 17.57
N GLU A 62 -2.59 4.55 17.09
CA GLU A 62 -1.90 3.41 16.49
C GLU A 62 -1.25 3.79 15.16
N GLU A 63 -1.97 4.47 14.27
CA GLU A 63 -1.44 4.97 13.00
C GLU A 63 -0.27 5.93 13.22
N ALA A 64 -0.36 6.83 14.21
CA ALA A 64 0.74 7.72 14.58
C ALA A 64 1.98 6.95 15.07
N LYS A 65 1.80 5.85 15.82
CA LYS A 65 2.92 5.00 16.25
C LYS A 65 3.55 4.28 15.06
N GLU A 66 2.75 3.76 14.13
CA GLU A 66 3.24 3.09 12.93
C GLU A 66 4.06 4.05 12.06
N LYS A 67 3.53 5.25 11.79
CA LYS A 67 4.25 6.31 11.06
C LYS A 67 5.55 6.69 11.76
N ALA A 68 5.53 6.84 13.09
CA ALA A 68 6.74 7.11 13.86
C ALA A 68 7.76 5.97 13.81
N ALA A 69 7.31 4.71 13.76
CA ALA A 69 8.18 3.55 13.61
C ALA A 69 8.83 3.52 12.21
N LEU A 70 8.07 3.80 11.16
CA LEU A 70 8.59 3.91 9.79
C LEU A 70 9.60 5.05 9.66
N GLN A 71 9.34 6.20 10.30
CA GLN A 71 10.28 7.32 10.33
C GLN A 71 11.60 6.95 11.05
N LYS A 72 11.52 6.24 12.19
CA LYS A 72 12.73 5.73 12.86
C LYS A 72 13.52 4.76 11.99
N GLN A 73 12.82 3.87 11.27
CA GLN A 73 13.46 2.97 10.31
C GLN A 73 14.07 3.73 9.14
N LEU A 74 13.47 4.84 8.70
CA LEU A 74 14.02 5.70 7.66
C LEU A 74 15.36 6.34 8.09
N GLU A 75 15.46 6.76 9.35
CA GLU A 75 16.63 7.44 9.92
C GLU A 75 17.75 6.48 10.38
N THR A 76 17.48 5.17 10.46
CA THR A 76 18.42 4.18 10.99
C THR A 76 19.71 4.12 10.13
N PRO A 77 20.92 4.33 10.69
CA PRO A 77 22.15 4.18 9.93
C PRO A 77 22.29 2.75 9.38
N GLY A 78 22.56 2.60 8.08
CA GLY A 78 22.72 1.28 7.46
C GLY A 78 23.15 1.37 6.00
N PRO A 79 23.50 0.23 5.37
CA PRO A 79 23.95 0.23 3.98
C PRO A 79 22.89 0.81 3.04
N LEU A 80 23.27 1.81 2.25
CA LEU A 80 22.42 2.42 1.21
C LEU A 80 22.92 1.96 -0.17
N ALA A 81 22.83 0.65 -0.39
CA ALA A 81 23.18 0.04 -1.67
C ALA A 81 22.07 -0.90 -2.10
N LEU A 82 21.79 -0.94 -3.40
CA LEU A 82 20.96 -1.98 -3.96
C LEU A 82 21.71 -3.33 -3.90
N PRO A 83 21.01 -4.46 -3.73
CA PRO A 83 21.67 -5.77 -3.75
C PRO A 83 22.46 -5.99 -5.05
N ASP A 84 23.61 -6.66 -4.97
CA ASP A 84 24.49 -6.92 -6.13
C ASP A 84 23.81 -7.66 -7.28
N TRP A 85 22.76 -8.44 -6.98
CA TRP A 85 21.98 -9.16 -7.96
C TRP A 85 21.01 -8.27 -8.76
N THR A 86 20.83 -7.01 -8.37
CA THR A 86 19.89 -6.09 -9.01
C THR A 86 20.23 -5.93 -10.49
N PRO A 87 19.28 -6.19 -11.42
CA PRO A 87 19.57 -6.12 -12.85
C PRO A 87 20.02 -4.72 -13.29
N LYS A 88 21.21 -4.63 -13.90
CA LYS A 88 21.66 -3.38 -14.52
C LYS A 88 20.90 -3.16 -15.82
N VAL A 89 20.10 -2.09 -15.85
CA VAL A 89 19.38 -1.62 -17.05
C VAL A 89 20.12 -0.38 -17.58
N PRO A 90 20.94 -0.49 -18.63
CA PRO A 90 21.78 0.61 -19.10
C PRO A 90 21.01 1.87 -19.51
N GLN A 91 19.74 1.71 -19.91
CA GLN A 91 18.85 2.80 -20.30
C GLN A 91 18.21 3.52 -19.11
N PHE A 92 18.50 3.08 -17.88
CA PHE A 92 18.01 3.67 -16.64
C PHE A 92 19.16 4.46 -16.00
N GLU A 93 19.26 5.74 -16.36
CA GLU A 93 20.36 6.62 -15.96
C GLU A 93 20.09 7.24 -14.58
N PRO A 94 20.87 6.89 -13.53
CA PRO A 94 20.62 7.33 -12.17
C PRO A 94 20.53 8.86 -12.05
N THR A 95 19.42 9.35 -11.49
CA THR A 95 19.17 10.76 -11.19
C THR A 95 19.48 11.03 -9.72
N GLY A 96 20.76 10.87 -9.35
CA GLY A 96 21.26 11.06 -7.99
C GLY A 96 21.57 9.76 -7.24
N PRO A 97 21.93 9.85 -5.94
CA PRO A 97 22.33 8.70 -5.14
C PRO A 97 21.15 7.81 -4.75
N VAL A 98 21.44 6.56 -4.41
CA VAL A 98 20.51 5.64 -3.74
C VAL A 98 20.09 6.27 -2.40
N SER A 99 18.79 6.23 -2.10
CA SER A 99 18.23 6.82 -0.88
C SER A 99 17.18 5.91 -0.27
N ARG A 100 16.97 6.03 1.04
CA ARG A 100 15.90 5.33 1.72
C ARG A 100 14.63 6.17 1.67
N LYS A 101 13.48 5.56 1.36
CA LYS A 101 12.18 6.23 1.26
C LYS A 101 11.07 5.30 1.73
N ILE A 102 9.97 5.86 2.22
CA ILE A 102 8.75 5.10 2.51
C ILE A 102 7.94 4.99 1.22
N VAL A 103 7.66 3.77 0.78
CA VAL A 103 6.80 3.46 -0.38
C VAL A 103 5.84 2.36 0.04
N SER A 104 4.54 2.60 -0.14
CA SER A 104 3.47 1.67 0.25
C SER A 104 3.61 1.19 1.70
N ASP A 105 3.83 2.15 2.62
CA ASP A 105 3.94 1.93 4.06
C ASP A 105 5.13 1.05 4.50
N GLU A 106 6.09 0.83 3.60
CA GLU A 106 7.34 0.12 3.86
C GLU A 106 8.56 0.99 3.55
N VAL A 107 9.61 0.83 4.36
CA VAL A 107 10.88 1.51 4.17
C VAL A 107 11.73 0.77 3.15
N ASN A 108 11.97 1.41 2.01
CA ASN A 108 12.66 0.83 0.86
C ASN A 108 13.93 1.60 0.50
N ILE A 109 14.93 0.89 -0.05
CA ILE A 109 16.12 1.48 -0.66
C ILE A 109 15.83 1.71 -2.15
N ILE A 110 15.87 2.97 -2.60
CA ILE A 110 15.41 3.39 -3.92
C ILE A 110 16.52 4.10 -4.68
N GLN A 111 16.74 3.67 -5.91
CA GLN A 111 17.47 4.42 -6.93
C GLN A 111 16.46 5.08 -7.88
N THR A 112 16.47 6.40 -7.95
CA THR A 112 15.72 7.16 -8.95
C THR A 112 16.57 7.31 -10.21
N ALA A 113 15.96 7.19 -11.38
CA ALA A 113 16.65 7.34 -12.66
C ALA A 113 15.68 7.84 -13.74
N THR A 114 16.25 8.34 -14.83
CA THR A 114 15.53 8.70 -16.06
C THR A 114 15.80 7.68 -17.15
N SER A 115 14.82 7.50 -18.03
CA SER A 115 14.94 6.60 -19.18
C SER A 115 14.16 7.17 -20.36
N PRO A 116 14.68 7.06 -21.60
CA PRO A 116 13.93 7.40 -22.81
C PRO A 116 12.87 6.34 -23.16
N LEU A 117 12.94 5.15 -22.55
CA LEU A 117 12.01 4.04 -22.77
C LEU A 117 10.76 4.15 -21.91
N THR A 118 9.66 3.62 -22.44
CA THR A 118 8.39 3.52 -21.70
C THR A 118 8.51 2.55 -20.51
N PRO A 119 7.65 2.68 -19.48
CA PRO A 119 7.64 1.74 -18.36
C PRO A 119 7.48 0.26 -18.78
N ALA A 120 6.72 0.01 -19.86
CA ALA A 120 6.52 -1.34 -20.37
C ALA A 120 7.81 -1.94 -20.95
N GLU A 121 8.55 -1.17 -21.75
CA GLU A 121 9.83 -1.57 -22.35
C GLU A 121 10.92 -1.77 -21.29
N LEU A 122 10.97 -0.89 -20.29
CA LEU A 122 11.85 -1.06 -19.14
C LEU A 122 11.57 -2.38 -18.42
N GLY A 123 10.30 -2.71 -18.21
CA GLY A 123 9.90 -3.97 -17.60
C GLY A 123 10.33 -5.20 -18.41
N GLU A 124 10.21 -5.15 -19.73
CA GLU A 124 10.69 -6.22 -20.62
C GLU A 124 12.20 -6.40 -20.56
N ILE A 125 12.96 -5.30 -20.58
CA ILE A 125 14.43 -5.34 -20.51
C ILE A 125 14.88 -5.87 -19.15
N ALA A 126 14.28 -5.39 -18.06
CA ALA A 126 14.55 -5.86 -16.72
C ALA A 126 14.26 -7.36 -16.59
N GLY A 127 13.09 -7.82 -17.06
CA GLY A 127 12.72 -9.24 -17.07
C GLY A 127 13.64 -10.12 -17.94
N LYS A 128 14.13 -9.61 -19.07
CA LYS A 128 15.13 -10.31 -19.90
C LYS A 128 16.49 -10.41 -19.21
N LYS A 129 16.96 -9.32 -18.59
CA LYS A 129 18.22 -9.30 -17.82
C LYS A 129 18.12 -10.23 -16.61
N GLN A 130 16.96 -10.27 -15.97
CA GLN A 130 16.67 -11.14 -14.84
C GLN A 130 16.78 -12.63 -15.19
N ARG A 131 16.20 -13.06 -16.32
CA ARG A 131 16.30 -14.46 -16.78
C ARG A 131 17.74 -14.93 -16.99
N LYS A 132 18.69 -14.01 -17.17
CA LYS A 132 20.12 -14.33 -17.24
C LYS A 132 20.75 -14.54 -15.85
N VAL A 133 20.14 -14.00 -14.79
CA VAL A 133 20.51 -14.26 -13.41
C VAL A 133 19.77 -15.52 -12.96
N ASN A 134 20.37 -16.68 -13.23
CA ASN A 134 19.77 -18.03 -13.15
C ASN A 134 19.27 -18.48 -11.75
N LYS A 135 19.16 -17.58 -10.77
CA LYS A 135 18.90 -17.86 -9.35
C LYS A 135 17.78 -17.03 -8.72
N LEU A 136 17.01 -16.30 -9.53
CA LEU A 136 15.99 -15.40 -9.00
C LEU A 136 14.58 -15.80 -9.48
N ASN A 137 13.62 -15.73 -8.56
CA ASN A 137 12.19 -15.77 -8.87
C ASN A 137 11.75 -14.40 -9.39
N SER A 138 10.75 -14.40 -10.26
CA SER A 138 10.21 -13.17 -10.84
C SER A 138 8.71 -13.26 -11.02
N SER A 139 8.00 -12.21 -10.61
CA SER A 139 6.63 -11.96 -11.03
C SER A 139 6.51 -10.51 -11.51
N ARG A 140 5.49 -10.24 -12.34
CA ARG A 140 5.24 -8.91 -12.89
C ARG A 140 3.77 -8.56 -12.73
N THR A 141 3.50 -7.35 -12.28
CA THR A 141 2.18 -6.74 -12.32
C THR A 141 2.24 -5.45 -13.13
N ASN A 142 1.22 -5.24 -13.95
CA ASN A 142 1.02 -3.98 -14.65
C ASN A 142 -0.21 -3.32 -14.04
N GLY A 143 -0.11 -2.03 -13.74
CA GLY A 143 -1.15 -1.24 -13.11
C GLY A 143 -1.21 0.17 -13.66
N SER A 144 -2.19 0.93 -13.18
CA SER A 144 -2.37 2.34 -13.49
C SER A 144 -2.92 3.04 -12.24
N TYR A 145 -2.30 4.12 -11.82
CA TYR A 145 -2.76 4.95 -10.69
C TYR A 145 -2.83 6.40 -11.14
N ASN A 146 -4.01 7.03 -11.09
CA ASN A 146 -4.23 8.41 -11.55
C ASN A 146 -3.63 8.67 -12.95
N ASP A 147 -3.97 7.81 -13.92
CA ASP A 147 -3.45 7.79 -15.30
C ASP A 147 -1.93 7.57 -15.47
N ILE A 148 -1.20 7.40 -14.38
CA ILE A 148 0.22 7.01 -14.40
C ILE A 148 0.31 5.49 -14.56
N LYS A 149 0.91 5.05 -15.68
CA LYS A 149 1.21 3.63 -15.92
C LYS A 149 2.31 3.17 -14.97
N VAL A 150 2.04 2.12 -14.20
CA VAL A 150 2.99 1.51 -13.27
C VAL A 150 3.24 0.07 -13.67
N VAL A 151 4.52 -0.32 -13.68
CA VAL A 151 4.93 -1.71 -13.87
C VAL A 151 5.77 -2.10 -12.67
N THR A 152 5.32 -3.10 -11.92
CA THR A 152 6.05 -3.63 -10.77
C THR A 152 6.58 -5.00 -11.12
N ILE A 153 7.89 -5.19 -10.92
CA ILE A 153 8.56 -6.47 -11.11
C ILE A 153 9.11 -6.89 -9.76
N TYR A 154 8.56 -7.97 -9.20
CA TYR A 154 9.02 -8.54 -7.95
C TYR A 154 10.12 -9.54 -8.24
N LEU A 155 11.26 -9.36 -7.58
CA LEU A 155 12.43 -10.22 -7.72
C LEU A 155 12.85 -10.73 -6.35
N SER A 156 13.05 -12.04 -6.21
CA SER A 156 13.53 -12.65 -4.97
C SER A 156 14.54 -13.75 -5.23
N THR A 157 15.49 -13.94 -4.30
CA THR A 157 16.47 -15.04 -4.36
C THR A 157 15.83 -16.37 -4.05
N ARG A 158 16.14 -17.41 -4.83
CA ARG A 158 15.70 -18.79 -4.53
C ARG A 158 16.40 -19.30 -3.27
N GLN A 159 15.64 -19.74 -2.27
CA GLN A 159 16.18 -20.43 -1.10
C GLN A 159 16.39 -21.93 -1.37
N GLU A 160 15.66 -22.53 -2.31
CA GLU A 160 15.79 -23.94 -2.70
C GLU A 160 16.06 -24.08 -4.21
N PRO A 161 16.94 -25.01 -4.62
CA PRO A 161 17.12 -25.34 -6.04
C PRO A 161 15.84 -25.94 -6.62
N VAL A 162 15.54 -25.65 -7.89
CA VAL A 162 14.50 -26.37 -8.61
C VAL A 162 15.00 -27.79 -8.78
N HIS A 163 14.31 -28.75 -8.16
CA HIS A 163 14.47 -30.16 -8.53
C HIS A 163 13.81 -30.32 -9.90
N ASP A 164 14.64 -30.59 -10.92
CA ASP A 164 14.23 -30.97 -12.28
C ASP A 164 13.41 -32.27 -12.26
#